data_AF-A0A251WI28-F1
#
_entry.id   AF-A0A251WI28-F1
#
_cell.length_a   1.000
_cell.length_b   1.000
_cell.length_c   1.000
_cell.angle_alpha   90.00
_cell.angle_beta   90.00
_cell.angle_gamma   90.00
#
_symmetry.space_group_name_H-M   'P 1'
#
loop_
_entity.id
_entity.type
_entity.pdbx_description
1 polymer ?
#
loop_
_entity_poly.entity_id
_entity_poly.type
_entity_poly.pdbx_seq_one_letter_code
_entity_poly.pdbx_strand_id
1 'polypeptide(L)'
;MDSSPVISSSQPKCYLLTNRQQYRNCYITLVDEAKPIAAIEYQDAYFSFFKTVADRARADQLVAKLLTKGNSLVMVEIPRGVSLWIYEPEAQPLLRQPKRGRQPASSVPIPVLSFQGNHQPCQIQVPDLDKPLTGLVYANQYYSLLRVVRDMGQAQSLAQRLITRGNQALITESSYGYSVWVWEPDAKVID
;
A
#
# COMPACT_ATOMS: atom_id res chain seq x y z
N MET A 1 -33.87 -22.90 -35.13
CA MET A 1 -33.35 -23.18 -33.78
C MET A 1 -31.95 -23.71 -33.98
N ASP A 2 -30.86 -23.09 -33.59
CA ASP A 2 -30.63 -21.85 -32.84
C ASP A 2 -29.18 -21.46 -33.22
N SER A 3 -29.00 -20.30 -33.87
CA SER A 3 -27.69 -19.82 -34.26
C SER A 3 -27.05 -19.15 -33.04
N SER A 4 -26.32 -19.93 -32.25
CA SER A 4 -25.47 -19.37 -31.19
C SER A 4 -24.34 -18.54 -31.81
N PRO A 5 -24.17 -17.26 -31.45
CA PRO A 5 -23.06 -16.47 -31.95
C PRO A 5 -21.75 -16.99 -31.34
N VAL A 6 -20.80 -17.30 -32.22
CA VAL A 6 -19.41 -17.63 -31.90
C VAL A 6 -18.82 -16.50 -31.05
N ILE A 7 -18.33 -16.85 -29.86
CA ILE A 7 -17.65 -15.94 -28.94
C ILE A 7 -16.49 -15.28 -29.70
N SER A 8 -16.62 -13.97 -29.94
CA SER A 8 -15.63 -13.19 -30.67
C SER A 8 -14.35 -13.09 -29.83
N SER A 9 -13.37 -13.94 -30.13
CA SER A 9 -12.03 -13.86 -29.54
C SER A 9 -11.36 -12.58 -30.03
N SER A 10 -11.53 -11.49 -29.28
CA SER A 10 -10.85 -10.23 -29.58
C SER A 10 -9.33 -10.45 -29.66
N GLN A 11 -8.69 -9.98 -30.74
CA GLN A 11 -7.25 -10.16 -30.95
C GLN A 11 -6.44 -9.59 -29.76
N PRO A 12 -5.27 -10.18 -29.42
CA PRO A 12 -4.38 -9.63 -28.41
C PRO A 12 -4.01 -8.19 -28.74
N LYS A 13 -4.20 -7.28 -27.77
CA LYS A 13 -3.94 -5.85 -27.94
C LYS A 13 -2.88 -5.36 -26.97
N CYS A 14 -2.11 -4.36 -27.41
CA CYS A 14 -1.20 -3.61 -26.55
C CYS A 14 -1.61 -2.14 -26.54
N TYR A 15 -1.85 -1.57 -25.35
CA TYR A 15 -2.15 -0.16 -25.17
C TYR A 15 -0.96 0.57 -24.55
N LEU A 16 -0.73 1.83 -24.92
CA LEU A 16 0.30 2.67 -24.30
C LEU A 16 -0.36 3.80 -23.51
N LEU A 17 -0.05 3.88 -22.22
CA LEU A 17 -0.49 4.92 -21.31
C LEU A 17 0.71 5.78 -20.90
N THR A 18 0.64 7.07 -21.21
CA THR A 18 1.69 8.06 -20.93
C THR A 18 1.29 9.01 -19.80
N ASN A 19 0.02 9.00 -19.39
CA ASN A 19 -0.52 9.87 -18.35
C ASN A 19 -1.18 9.05 -17.23
N ARG A 20 -0.84 9.37 -15.98
CA ARG A 20 -1.38 8.74 -14.77
C ARG A 20 -2.91 8.80 -14.68
N GLN A 21 -3.56 9.78 -15.29
CA GLN A 21 -5.02 9.92 -15.29
C GLN A 21 -5.73 8.88 -16.18
N GLN A 22 -5.02 8.20 -17.08
CA GLN A 22 -5.62 7.23 -17.99
C GLN A 22 -6.03 5.92 -17.30
N TYR A 23 -5.52 5.63 -16.10
CA TYR A 23 -5.76 4.37 -15.40
C TYR A 23 -5.96 4.57 -13.89
N ARG A 24 -6.55 3.58 -13.23
CA ARG A 24 -6.72 3.55 -11.77
C ARG A 24 -5.92 2.41 -11.18
N ASN A 25 -5.19 2.66 -10.08
CA ASN A 25 -4.55 1.59 -9.35
C ASN A 25 -5.60 0.87 -8.51
N CYS A 26 -5.58 -0.46 -8.53
CA CYS A 26 -6.48 -1.30 -7.78
C CYS A 26 -5.73 -2.55 -7.28
N TYR A 27 -6.48 -3.42 -6.61
CA TYR A 27 -6.08 -4.79 -6.34
C TYR A 27 -7.12 -5.70 -6.94
N ILE A 28 -6.69 -6.84 -7.46
CA ILE A 28 -7.56 -7.87 -8.01
C ILE A 28 -7.26 -9.20 -7.33
N THR A 29 -8.23 -10.10 -7.37
CA THR A 29 -8.04 -11.52 -7.06
C THR A 29 -8.17 -12.32 -8.35
N LEU A 30 -7.30 -13.31 -8.50
CA LEU A 30 -7.37 -14.31 -9.57
C LEU A 30 -7.88 -15.61 -8.98
N VAL A 31 -8.50 -16.46 -9.80
CA VAL A 31 -9.08 -17.74 -9.36
C VAL A 31 -8.01 -18.65 -8.71
N ASP A 32 -6.79 -18.60 -9.23
CA ASP A 32 -5.68 -19.45 -8.80
C ASP A 32 -4.77 -18.81 -7.74
N GLU A 33 -5.01 -17.56 -7.36
CA GLU A 33 -4.15 -16.82 -6.43
C GLU A 33 -4.93 -16.38 -5.19
N ALA A 34 -4.57 -16.95 -4.04
CA ALA A 34 -5.25 -16.66 -2.77
C ALA A 34 -5.00 -15.23 -2.27
N LYS A 35 -3.93 -14.56 -2.74
CA LYS A 35 -3.55 -13.22 -2.30
C LYS A 35 -3.95 -12.17 -3.34
N PRO A 36 -4.48 -11.01 -2.92
CA PRO A 36 -4.74 -9.91 -3.84
C PRO A 36 -3.45 -9.41 -4.49
N ILE A 37 -3.48 -9.21 -5.80
CA ILE A 37 -2.34 -8.72 -6.59
C ILE A 37 -2.53 -7.27 -7.01
N ALA A 38 -1.43 -6.54 -7.10
CA ALA A 38 -1.45 -5.15 -7.56
C ALA A 38 -1.83 -5.10 -9.04
N ALA A 39 -2.78 -4.24 -9.36
CA ALA A 39 -3.32 -4.12 -10.71
C ALA A 39 -3.63 -2.67 -11.09
N ILE A 40 -3.89 -2.47 -12.37
CA ILE A 40 -4.50 -1.27 -12.91
C ILE A 40 -5.82 -1.59 -13.60
N GLU A 41 -6.76 -0.66 -13.52
CA GLU A 41 -8.01 -0.66 -14.27
C GLU A 41 -7.87 0.35 -15.42
N TYR A 42 -8.16 -0.10 -16.64
CA TYR A 42 -8.17 0.69 -17.87
C TYR A 42 -9.30 0.22 -18.77
N GLN A 43 -10.20 1.13 -19.17
CA GLN A 43 -11.38 0.82 -20.00
C GLN A 43 -12.21 -0.37 -19.48
N ASP A 44 -12.54 -0.35 -18.18
CA ASP A 44 -13.29 -1.40 -17.49
C ASP A 44 -12.66 -2.81 -17.51
N ALA A 45 -11.39 -2.89 -17.90
CA ALA A 45 -10.58 -4.10 -17.88
C ALA A 45 -9.45 -4.00 -16.84
N TYR A 46 -9.08 -5.14 -16.28
CA TYR A 46 -8.06 -5.24 -15.25
C TYR A 46 -6.76 -5.82 -15.79
N PHE A 47 -5.64 -5.23 -15.36
CA PHE A 47 -4.32 -5.66 -15.77
C PHE A 47 -3.40 -5.84 -14.55
N SER A 48 -2.81 -7.02 -14.38
CA SER A 48 -1.88 -7.35 -13.31
C SER A 48 -0.47 -6.85 -13.62
N PHE A 49 0.31 -6.52 -12.60
CA PHE A 49 1.71 -6.13 -12.80
C PHE A 49 2.54 -7.32 -13.28
N PHE A 50 3.20 -7.18 -14.42
CA PHE A 50 4.16 -8.18 -14.91
C PHE A 50 5.60 -7.79 -14.58
N LYS A 51 6.05 -6.64 -15.09
CA LYS A 51 7.44 -6.19 -14.93
C LYS A 51 7.65 -4.73 -15.32
N THR A 52 8.65 -4.09 -14.71
CA THR A 52 9.23 -2.83 -15.17
C THR A 52 10.58 -3.06 -15.83
N VAL A 53 10.81 -2.39 -16.97
CA VAL A 53 12.10 -2.35 -17.65
C VAL A 53 12.54 -0.91 -17.88
N ALA A 54 13.84 -0.63 -17.77
CA ALA A 54 14.36 0.72 -17.93
C ALA A 54 14.35 1.20 -19.39
N ASP A 55 14.51 0.26 -20.34
CA ASP A 55 14.66 0.54 -21.76
C ASP A 55 13.37 0.24 -22.55
N ARG A 56 13.01 1.17 -23.46
CA ARG A 56 11.82 1.04 -24.31
C ARG A 56 11.96 -0.06 -25.34
N ALA A 57 13.13 -0.18 -25.98
CA ALA A 57 13.35 -1.23 -26.98
C ALA A 57 13.20 -2.62 -26.36
N ARG A 58 13.70 -2.80 -25.14
CA ARG A 58 13.47 -4.01 -24.35
C ARG A 58 12.02 -4.24 -24.00
N ALA A 59 11.26 -3.19 -23.68
CA ALA A 59 9.83 -3.28 -23.42
C ALA A 59 9.09 -3.79 -24.67
N ASP A 60 9.38 -3.23 -25.84
CA ASP A 60 8.75 -3.60 -27.11
C ASP A 60 9.05 -5.07 -27.47
N GLN A 61 10.28 -5.55 -27.22
CA GLN A 61 10.63 -6.97 -27.40
C GLN A 61 9.81 -7.90 -26.50
N LEU A 62 9.56 -7.51 -25.26
CA LEU A 62 8.75 -8.29 -24.32
C LEU A 62 7.27 -8.27 -24.72
N VAL A 63 6.75 -7.11 -25.13
CA VAL A 63 5.40 -6.95 -25.66
C VAL A 63 5.17 -7.87 -26.85
N ALA A 64 6.07 -7.87 -27.82
CA ALA A 64 5.97 -8.76 -28.99
C ALA A 64 5.88 -10.24 -28.59
N LYS A 65 6.70 -10.68 -27.62
CA LYS A 65 6.67 -12.06 -27.10
C LYS A 65 5.40 -12.40 -26.32
N LEU A 66 4.80 -11.43 -25.63
CA LEU A 66 3.57 -11.64 -24.87
C LEU A 66 2.35 -11.69 -25.78
N LEU A 67 2.31 -10.83 -26.81
CA LEU A 67 1.27 -10.82 -27.84
C LEU A 67 1.26 -12.13 -28.64
N THR A 68 2.43 -12.67 -29.03
CA THR A 68 2.50 -13.96 -29.74
C THR A 68 2.00 -15.14 -28.89
N LYS A 69 2.05 -15.01 -27.56
CA LYS A 69 1.48 -15.96 -26.60
C LYS A 69 -0.01 -15.72 -26.33
N GLY A 70 -0.65 -14.79 -27.04
CA GLY A 70 -2.07 -14.49 -26.88
C GLY A 70 -2.41 -13.52 -25.75
N ASN A 71 -1.42 -12.92 -25.08
CA ASN A 71 -1.68 -12.00 -23.98
C ASN A 71 -2.04 -10.62 -24.52
N SER A 72 -3.10 -10.01 -24.00
CA SER A 72 -3.30 -8.56 -24.10
C SER A 72 -2.57 -7.86 -22.96
N LEU A 73 -2.07 -6.65 -23.19
CA LEU A 73 -1.34 -5.91 -22.17
C LEU A 73 -1.43 -4.39 -22.30
N VAL A 74 -1.04 -3.71 -21.24
CA VAL A 74 -0.87 -2.26 -21.16
C VAL A 74 0.59 -1.96 -20.84
N MET A 75 1.17 -1.03 -21.59
CA MET A 75 2.44 -0.37 -21.29
C MET A 75 2.14 0.95 -20.58
N VAL A 76 2.80 1.19 -19.45
CA VAL A 76 2.71 2.46 -18.72
C VAL A 76 4.10 3.08 -18.66
N GLU A 77 4.25 4.26 -19.24
CA GLU A 77 5.48 5.04 -19.10
C GLU A 77 5.57 5.63 -17.69
N ILE A 78 6.73 5.44 -17.06
CA ILE A 78 7.03 5.96 -15.73
C ILE A 78 8.42 6.61 -15.76
N PRO A 79 8.77 7.49 -14.79
CA PRO A 79 10.06 8.21 -14.81
C PRO A 79 11.30 7.31 -14.87
N ARG A 80 11.20 6.03 -14.47
CA ARG A 80 12.30 5.06 -14.43
C ARG A 80 12.23 3.99 -15.54
N GLY A 81 11.37 4.16 -16.55
CA GLY A 81 11.24 3.24 -17.66
C GLY A 81 9.78 2.93 -18.03
N VAL A 82 9.51 1.68 -18.40
CA VAL A 82 8.20 1.22 -18.83
C VAL A 82 7.75 0.04 -17.99
N SER A 83 6.54 0.14 -17.42
CA SER A 83 5.88 -0.95 -16.73
C SER A 83 4.91 -1.67 -17.66
N LEU A 84 4.99 -2.98 -17.69
CA LEU A 84 4.13 -3.88 -18.46
C LEU A 84 3.09 -4.49 -17.52
N TRP A 85 1.83 -4.47 -17.95
CA TRP A 85 0.69 -4.99 -17.20
C TRP A 85 -0.12 -5.94 -18.07
N ILE A 86 -0.37 -7.17 -17.62
CA ILE A 86 -1.02 -8.22 -18.42
C ILE A 86 -2.52 -8.21 -18.15
N TYR A 87 -3.33 -8.33 -19.20
CA TYR A 87 -4.79 -8.40 -19.09
C TYR A 87 -5.21 -9.68 -18.38
N GLU A 88 -6.06 -9.54 -17.38
CA GLU A 88 -6.59 -10.65 -16.59
C GLU A 88 -8.10 -10.74 -16.81
N PRO A 89 -8.59 -11.60 -17.72
CA PRO A 89 -10.01 -11.66 -18.09
C PRO A 89 -10.90 -12.16 -16.94
N GLU A 90 -10.34 -12.96 -16.04
CA GLU A 90 -11.05 -13.53 -14.89
C GLU A 90 -10.82 -12.73 -13.60
N ALA A 91 -10.10 -11.61 -13.69
CA ALA A 91 -9.83 -10.79 -12.53
C ALA A 91 -11.11 -10.24 -11.94
N GLN A 92 -11.28 -10.50 -10.65
CA GLN A 92 -12.29 -9.83 -9.86
C GLN A 92 -11.63 -8.64 -9.19
N PRO A 93 -12.18 -7.42 -9.34
CA PRO A 93 -11.72 -6.31 -8.53
C PRO A 93 -11.88 -6.74 -7.08
N LEU A 94 -10.81 -6.59 -6.31
CA LEU A 94 -10.97 -6.54 -4.88
C LEU A 94 -11.75 -5.26 -4.64
N LEU A 95 -13.08 -5.41 -4.58
CA LEU A 95 -13.96 -4.36 -4.13
C LEU A 95 -13.32 -3.92 -2.83
N ARG A 96 -12.78 -2.70 -2.83
CA ARG A 96 -12.60 -2.00 -1.57
C ARG A 96 -13.97 -2.18 -0.94
N GLN A 97 -14.05 -2.97 0.14
CA GLN A 97 -15.20 -2.90 1.01
C GLN A 97 -15.45 -1.40 1.10
N PRO A 98 -16.66 -0.91 0.72
CA PRO A 98 -16.93 0.51 0.82
C PRO A 98 -16.37 0.88 2.17
N LYS A 99 -15.42 1.85 2.22
CA LYS A 99 -14.94 2.41 3.48
C LYS A 99 -16.21 2.53 4.29
N ARG A 100 -16.44 1.64 5.28
CA ARG A 100 -17.73 1.58 5.97
C ARG A 100 -17.96 3.00 6.37
N GLY A 101 -18.95 3.63 5.74
CA GLY A 101 -18.99 5.08 5.61
C GLY A 101 -18.82 5.62 6.99
N ARG A 102 -17.65 6.21 7.28
CA ARG A 102 -17.22 6.76 8.57
C ARG A 102 -18.22 6.40 9.68
N GLN A 103 -18.29 5.13 10.08
CA GLN A 103 -18.87 4.89 11.38
C GLN A 103 -17.90 5.63 12.29
N PRO A 104 -18.36 6.53 13.18
CA PRO A 104 -17.53 6.89 14.30
C PRO A 104 -17.26 5.56 15.00
N ALA A 105 -16.12 4.95 14.64
CA ALA A 105 -15.46 4.00 15.50
C ALA A 105 -15.40 4.75 16.82
N SER A 106 -15.91 4.13 17.87
CA SER A 106 -15.68 4.56 19.23
C SER A 106 -14.27 5.13 19.27
N SER A 107 -14.19 6.45 19.41
CA SER A 107 -12.95 7.18 19.28
C SER A 107 -12.14 6.76 20.49
N VAL A 108 -11.36 5.69 20.35
CA VAL A 108 -10.27 5.43 21.28
C VAL A 108 -9.41 6.69 21.15
N PRO A 109 -9.40 7.57 22.17
CA PRO A 109 -8.71 8.83 22.04
C PRO A 109 -7.24 8.48 21.83
N ILE A 110 -6.68 8.88 20.69
CA ILE A 110 -5.24 8.72 20.47
C ILE A 110 -4.57 9.68 21.46
N PRO A 111 -3.77 9.18 22.41
CA PRO A 111 -3.11 10.07 23.35
C PRO A 111 -2.15 10.98 22.59
N VAL A 112 -2.41 12.29 22.63
CA VAL A 112 -1.50 13.31 22.14
C VAL A 112 -0.84 13.93 23.36
N LEU A 113 0.45 13.66 23.53
CA LEU A 113 1.24 14.14 24.65
C LEU A 113 1.98 15.40 24.22
N SER A 114 1.70 16.50 24.92
CA SER A 114 2.47 17.73 24.81
C SER A 114 3.83 17.55 25.47
N PHE A 115 4.83 18.33 25.04
CA PHE A 115 6.21 18.33 25.55
C PHE A 115 6.34 18.39 27.09
N GLN A 116 5.32 18.89 27.80
CA GLN A 116 5.28 18.96 29.27
C GLN A 116 4.73 17.69 29.97
N GLY A 117 4.49 16.60 29.23
CA GLY A 117 3.88 15.38 29.77
C GLY A 117 4.86 14.46 30.51
N ASN A 118 4.31 13.55 31.33
CA ASN A 118 5.03 12.48 32.05
C ASN A 118 5.53 11.37 31.11
N HIS A 119 6.31 11.72 30.09
CA HIS A 119 6.96 10.77 29.20
C HIS A 119 8.46 10.99 29.24
N GLN A 120 9.25 9.92 29.16
CA GLN A 120 10.71 10.01 29.17
C GLN A 120 11.27 9.33 27.91
N PRO A 121 12.17 10.01 27.17
CA PRO A 121 12.89 9.36 26.09
C PRO A 121 13.80 8.28 26.67
N CYS A 122 13.93 7.16 25.97
CA CYS A 122 14.80 6.05 26.34
C CYS A 122 15.33 5.35 25.09
N GLN A 123 16.21 4.37 25.27
CA GLN A 123 16.55 3.39 24.23
C GLN A 123 15.86 2.07 24.59
N ILE A 124 15.26 1.43 23.59
CA ILE A 124 14.58 0.15 23.78
C ILE A 124 15.13 -0.91 22.83
N GLN A 125 15.18 -2.14 23.32
CA GLN A 125 15.52 -3.32 22.56
C GLN A 125 14.27 -4.16 22.37
N VAL A 126 13.90 -4.43 21.12
CA VAL A 126 12.82 -5.37 20.75
C VAL A 126 13.44 -6.69 20.29
N PRO A 127 12.77 -7.84 20.48
CA PRO A 127 13.33 -9.15 20.15
C PRO A 127 13.58 -9.36 18.65
N ASP A 128 12.85 -8.64 17.80
CA ASP A 128 12.86 -8.84 16.34
C ASP A 128 13.96 -8.04 15.62
N LEU A 129 14.71 -7.19 16.33
CA LEU A 129 15.72 -6.31 15.74
C LEU A 129 17.01 -6.40 16.52
N ASP A 130 18.16 -6.53 15.83
CA ASP A 130 19.47 -6.59 16.50
C ASP A 130 19.94 -5.22 17.05
N LYS A 131 19.28 -4.12 16.64
CA LYS A 131 19.67 -2.76 16.99
C LYS A 131 18.65 -2.12 17.93
N PRO A 132 19.11 -1.31 18.89
CA PRO A 132 18.24 -0.48 19.71
C PRO A 132 17.41 0.51 18.90
N LEU A 133 16.21 0.80 19.39
CA LEU A 133 15.31 1.81 18.85
C LEU A 133 15.22 3.01 19.81
N THR A 134 15.10 4.20 19.22
CA THR A 134 14.66 5.38 19.95
C THR A 134 13.28 5.11 20.53
N GLY A 135 13.20 5.13 21.86
CA GLY A 135 12.03 4.76 22.61
C GLY A 135 11.45 5.91 23.43
N LEU A 136 10.22 5.71 23.87
CA LEU A 136 9.50 6.57 24.79
C LEU A 136 8.84 5.68 25.84
N VAL A 137 9.03 6.00 27.12
CA VAL A 137 8.23 5.40 28.20
C VAL A 137 7.08 6.33 28.55
N TYR A 138 5.86 5.79 28.54
CA TYR A 138 4.65 6.50 28.96
C TYR A 138 3.69 5.49 29.60
N ALA A 139 3.10 5.84 30.75
CA ALA A 139 2.20 4.97 31.51
C ALA A 139 2.75 3.55 31.76
N ASN A 140 4.06 3.44 32.06
CA ASN A 140 4.77 2.18 32.28
C ASN A 140 4.76 1.22 31.08
N GLN A 141 4.61 1.77 29.87
CA GLN A 141 4.67 1.07 28.60
C GLN A 141 5.77 1.67 27.73
N TYR A 142 6.42 0.82 26.93
CA TYR A 142 7.49 1.20 26.03
C TYR A 142 6.97 1.38 24.62
N TYR A 143 7.34 2.48 23.99
CA TYR A 143 6.95 2.79 22.63
C TYR A 143 8.18 3.06 21.77
N SER A 144 8.18 2.57 20.52
CA SER A 144 9.22 2.83 19.53
C SER A 144 8.84 4.03 18.66
N LEU A 145 9.83 4.83 18.25
CA LEU A 145 9.62 5.92 17.30
C LEU A 145 9.38 5.35 15.90
N LEU A 146 8.17 5.50 15.38
CA LEU A 146 7.86 5.11 14.00
C LEU A 146 8.25 6.20 13.01
N ARG A 147 7.80 7.43 13.26
CA ARG A 147 7.98 8.54 12.31
C ARG A 147 7.73 9.90 12.94
N VAL A 148 8.46 10.91 12.46
CA VAL A 148 8.17 12.33 12.70
C VAL A 148 7.54 12.95 11.45
N VAL A 149 6.45 13.70 11.63
CA VAL A 149 5.75 14.44 10.55
C VAL A 149 5.48 15.88 10.99
N ARG A 150 5.38 16.81 10.05
CA ARG A 150 5.17 18.24 10.37
C ARG A 150 3.70 18.61 10.63
N ASP A 151 2.77 17.76 10.20
CA ASP A 151 1.33 18.03 10.24
C ASP A 151 0.61 17.07 11.20
N MET A 152 -0.25 17.63 12.05
CA MET A 152 -1.03 16.87 13.03
C MET A 152 -2.00 15.89 12.35
N GLY A 153 -2.64 16.30 11.25
CA GLY A 153 -3.55 15.43 10.51
C GLY A 153 -2.86 14.19 9.94
N GLN A 154 -1.63 14.33 9.46
CA GLN A 154 -0.78 13.22 9.05
C GLN A 154 -0.40 12.31 10.21
N ALA A 155 -0.05 12.89 11.38
CA ALA A 155 0.28 12.13 12.58
C ALA A 155 -0.91 11.29 13.06
N GLN A 156 -2.09 11.90 13.14
CA GLN A 156 -3.34 11.22 13.49
C GLN A 156 -3.70 10.13 12.48
N SER A 157 -3.55 10.38 11.18
CA SER A 157 -3.78 9.38 10.14
C SER A 157 -2.82 8.19 10.22
N LEU A 158 -1.56 8.43 10.62
CA LEU A 158 -0.58 7.37 10.89
C LEU A 158 -0.97 6.56 12.13
N ALA A 159 -1.22 7.22 13.26
CA ALA A 159 -1.61 6.58 14.51
C ALA A 159 -2.92 5.78 14.38
N GLN A 160 -3.93 6.32 13.68
CA GLN A 160 -5.19 5.63 13.45
C GLN A 160 -5.00 4.36 12.61
N ARG A 161 -4.08 4.36 11.63
CA ARG A 161 -3.77 3.17 10.83
C ARG A 161 -3.10 2.08 11.66
N LEU A 162 -2.25 2.46 12.63
CA LEU A 162 -1.62 1.53 13.56
C LEU A 162 -2.67 0.87 14.47
N ILE A 163 -3.57 1.68 15.05
CA ILE A 163 -4.69 1.22 15.89
C ILE A 163 -5.63 0.30 15.12
N THR A 164 -5.96 0.66 13.88
CA THR A 164 -6.80 -0.19 13.01
C THR A 164 -6.16 -1.55 12.72
N ARG A 165 -4.83 -1.65 12.79
CA ARG A 165 -4.07 -2.90 12.63
C ARG A 165 -3.86 -3.65 13.95
N GLY A 166 -4.49 -3.20 15.04
CA GLY A 166 -4.39 -3.83 16.36
C GLY A 166 -3.22 -3.36 17.22
N ASN A 167 -2.46 -2.33 16.80
CA ASN A 167 -1.34 -1.79 17.58
C ASN A 167 -1.82 -0.67 18.51
N GLN A 168 -1.16 -0.45 19.64
CA GLN A 168 -1.35 0.79 20.38
C GLN A 168 -0.39 1.86 19.83
N ALA A 169 -0.86 3.10 19.77
CA ALA A 169 -0.08 4.22 19.25
C ALA A 169 -0.34 5.49 20.04
N LEU A 170 0.68 6.31 20.19
CA LEU A 170 0.58 7.65 20.77
C LEU A 170 1.28 8.67 19.88
N ILE A 171 0.97 9.94 20.09
CA ILE A 171 1.60 11.05 19.40
C ILE A 171 2.27 11.95 20.43
N THR A 172 3.51 12.39 20.18
CA THR A 172 4.11 13.49 20.94
C THR A 172 4.30 14.71 20.05
N GLU A 173 4.09 15.89 20.61
CA GLU A 173 4.36 17.17 19.95
C GLU A 173 5.73 17.72 20.34
N SER A 174 6.46 18.25 19.36
CA SER A 174 7.76 18.91 19.54
C SER A 174 7.88 20.12 18.61
N SER A 175 8.91 20.95 18.82
CA SER A 175 9.24 22.06 17.93
C SER A 175 9.57 21.63 16.48
N TYR A 176 9.90 20.35 16.26
CA TYR A 176 10.20 19.78 14.94
C TYR A 176 8.99 19.14 14.25
N GLY A 177 7.83 19.11 14.93
CA GLY A 177 6.59 18.48 14.47
C GLY A 177 6.11 17.39 15.44
N TYR A 178 5.31 16.47 14.90
CA TYR A 178 4.61 15.42 15.62
C TYR A 178 5.27 14.06 15.41
N SER A 179 5.66 13.42 16.50
CA SER A 179 6.21 12.06 16.48
C SER A 179 5.10 11.06 16.73
N VAL A 180 5.03 10.03 15.90
CA VAL A 180 4.11 8.89 16.05
C VAL A 180 4.90 7.73 16.61
N TRP A 181 4.38 7.16 17.70
CA TRP A 181 5.03 6.08 18.44
C TRP A 181 4.15 4.84 18.44
N VAL A 182 4.77 3.66 18.41
CA VAL A 182 4.09 2.35 18.40
C VAL A 182 4.42 1.64 19.70
N TRP A 183 3.42 1.07 20.38
CA TRP A 183 3.65 0.29 21.59
C TRP A 183 4.35 -1.02 21.25
N GLU A 184 5.42 -1.32 21.98
CA GLU A 184 6.20 -2.54 21.84
C GLU A 184 6.05 -3.37 23.12
N PRO A 185 5.17 -4.38 23.15
CA PRO A 185 4.88 -5.14 24.37
C PRO A 185 6.09 -5.93 24.89
N ASP A 186 6.98 -6.34 23.99
CA ASP A 186 8.16 -7.15 24.29
C ASP A 186 9.45 -6.32 24.40
N ALA A 187 9.33 -4.98 24.34
CA ALA A 187 10.48 -4.09 24.46
C ALA A 187 11.06 -4.11 25.88
N LYS A 188 12.39 -4.05 25.94
CA LYS A 188 13.15 -3.83 27.16
C LYS A 188 13.89 -2.51 27.07
N VAL A 189 13.89 -1.73 28.14
CA VAL A 189 14.77 -0.57 28.21
C VAL A 189 16.22 -1.05 28.25
N ILE A 190 17.08 -0.33 27.55
CA ILE A 190 18.53 -0.50 27.64
C ILE A 190 19.12 0.83 28.06
N ASP A 191 19.97 0.79 29.08
CA ASP A 191 20.78 1.93 29.55
C ASP A 191 22.05 2.09 28.69
#